data_AF-A0A1Y1KV71-F1
#
_entry.id   AF-A0A1Y1KV71-F1
#
_cell.length_a   1.000
_cell.length_b   1.000
_cell.length_c   1.000
_cell.angle_alpha   90.00
_cell.angle_beta   90.00
_cell.angle_gamma   90.00
#
_symmetry.space_group_name_H-M   'P 1'
#
loop_
_entity.id
_entity.type
_entity.pdbx_description
1 polymer ?
#
loop_
_entity_poly.entity_id
_entity_poly.type
_entity_poly.pdbx_seq_one_letter_code
_entity_poly.pdbx_strand_id
1 'polypeptide(L)'
;MSNSFELTPVEKDVTQLAVCVRGGCKVYGRGVNAATVLKSIDLNVPTGAIYGLLGASGCGKTTLLSCIMGLKNLSSGDIWVLGGPPSLKNGNKIGYMPQQISLCEGFTIRESMTYFGWLAGLSSEKIEERAHFLMRLLDMPPIDSTIGNLSGGQQRRVSFATALLHEPELLILDEPTVGLDPILRESIWTYLLELTTNKSVTIILTTHYIDEAHRADVIGLMRNGVIISEEAPQQLLTKFRVNTLEEVFYRIIITKTEPSVTKRLRFPQTARETTTSNGPALNKHVLKALVWKNFLWMWKNIITIVSIFVLPIASVFVFGSCIGRSPTGLTVAIVNRETEVRTCDLLACHDKSLSCHFLRYLDRKALNLVYYDSEDEAIWAVRNGTLYASIVIKENYTESIEYRLRNRDVADFLIDQSTIDVFCDYTGKLLGRPKSFHYFSVFQSRI
;
A
#
# COMPACT_ATOMS: atom_id res chain seq x y z
N MET A 1 12.72 -15.72 51.21
CA MET A 1 11.45 -15.36 51.88
C MET A 1 10.51 -14.83 50.81
N SER A 2 9.46 -15.59 50.58
CA SER A 2 8.39 -15.38 49.62
C SER A 2 7.57 -14.14 49.98
N ASN A 3 7.67 -13.07 49.19
CA ASN A 3 6.64 -12.04 49.20
C ASN A 3 5.50 -12.49 48.28
N SER A 4 4.63 -13.33 48.83
CA SER A 4 3.29 -13.56 48.29
C SER A 4 2.49 -12.28 48.44
N PHE A 5 2.47 -11.46 47.38
CA PHE A 5 1.52 -10.36 47.26
C PHE A 5 0.11 -10.95 47.20
N GLU A 6 -0.62 -10.91 48.31
CA GLU A 6 -2.05 -11.17 48.31
C GLU A 6 -2.75 -10.03 47.57
N LEU A 7 -3.21 -10.32 46.36
CA LEU A 7 -4.04 -9.42 45.55
C LEU A 7 -5.33 -9.09 46.29
N THR A 8 -5.75 -7.82 46.22
CA THR A 8 -6.96 -7.32 46.85
C THR A 8 -8.21 -7.98 46.23
N PRO A 9 -9.37 -8.03 46.93
CA PRO A 9 -10.59 -8.70 46.42
C PRO A 9 -11.06 -8.15 45.07
N VAL A 10 -10.80 -6.87 44.80
CA VAL A 10 -11.16 -6.22 43.54
C VAL A 10 -10.22 -6.64 42.40
N GLU A 11 -8.93 -6.86 42.67
CA GLU A 11 -7.99 -7.40 41.66
C GLU A 11 -8.31 -8.85 41.30
N LYS A 12 -8.84 -9.65 42.26
CA LYS A 12 -9.30 -11.03 42.01
C LYS A 12 -10.49 -11.10 41.05
N ASP A 13 -11.45 -10.16 41.16
CA ASP A 13 -12.61 -10.10 40.23
C ASP A 13 -12.19 -9.79 38.79
N VAL A 14 -11.12 -9.02 38.60
CA VAL A 14 -10.61 -8.65 37.26
C VAL A 14 -9.86 -9.80 36.61
N THR A 15 -9.14 -10.61 37.40
CA THR A 15 -8.40 -11.77 36.88
C THR A 15 -9.30 -12.87 36.31
N GLN A 16 -10.60 -12.86 36.59
CA GLN A 16 -11.59 -13.79 36.03
C GLN A 16 -12.30 -13.26 34.78
N LEU A 17 -12.02 -12.03 34.34
CA LEU A 17 -12.64 -11.43 33.16
C LEU A 17 -11.64 -11.40 32.00
N ALA A 18 -12.04 -11.98 30.88
CA ALA A 18 -11.28 -11.90 29.63
C ALA A 18 -11.45 -10.55 28.94
N VAL A 19 -12.64 -9.94 29.02
CA VAL A 19 -12.90 -8.60 28.51
C VAL A 19 -13.72 -7.81 29.52
N CYS A 20 -13.29 -6.60 29.82
CA CYS A 20 -14.05 -5.66 30.64
C CYS A 20 -14.10 -4.29 29.96
N VAL A 21 -15.28 -3.70 29.86
CA VAL A 21 -15.50 -2.33 29.37
C VAL A 21 -16.19 -1.55 30.48
N ARG A 22 -15.72 -0.33 30.76
CA ARG A 22 -16.30 0.54 31.79
C ARG A 22 -16.57 1.93 31.27
N GLY A 23 -17.84 2.36 31.36
CA GLY A 23 -18.28 3.68 30.90
C GLY A 23 -17.90 3.98 29.45
N GLY A 24 -17.82 2.96 28.59
CA GLY A 24 -17.29 3.08 27.24
C GLY A 24 -18.21 3.91 26.33
N CYS A 25 -17.72 5.05 25.86
CA CYS A 25 -18.43 5.88 24.90
C CYS A 25 -17.66 5.99 23.60
N LYS A 26 -18.39 6.01 22.48
CA LYS A 26 -17.82 6.20 21.15
C LYS A 26 -18.68 7.17 20.36
N VAL A 27 -18.06 8.26 19.94
CA VAL A 27 -18.64 9.29 19.09
C VAL A 27 -17.87 9.34 17.78
N TYR A 28 -18.59 9.41 16.66
CA TYR A 28 -18.03 9.66 15.34
C TYR A 28 -18.38 11.07 14.87
N GLY A 29 -17.48 11.69 14.09
CA GLY A 29 -17.64 13.07 13.64
C GLY A 29 -17.21 14.11 14.69
N ARG A 30 -17.39 15.39 14.33
CA ARG A 30 -17.14 16.54 15.21
C ARG A 30 -18.25 17.58 15.02
N GLY A 31 -18.53 18.36 16.06
CA GLY A 31 -19.51 19.45 16.01
C GLY A 31 -20.96 18.95 15.86
N VAL A 32 -21.74 19.65 15.05
CA VAL A 32 -23.19 19.41 14.87
C VAL A 32 -23.51 18.02 14.27
N ASN A 33 -22.56 17.42 13.54
CA ASN A 33 -22.72 16.10 12.91
C ASN A 33 -22.16 14.95 13.78
N ALA A 34 -21.91 15.20 15.08
CA ALA A 34 -21.39 14.17 15.97
C ALA A 34 -22.47 13.11 16.27
N ALA A 35 -22.21 11.86 15.91
CA ALA A 35 -23.10 10.73 16.16
C ALA A 35 -22.53 9.84 17.27
N THR A 36 -23.22 9.80 18.41
CA THR A 36 -22.87 8.92 19.54
C THR A 36 -23.39 7.50 19.28
N VAL A 37 -22.46 6.57 19.04
CA VAL A 37 -22.76 5.17 18.73
C VAL A 37 -22.75 4.30 19.98
N LEU A 38 -21.81 4.52 20.90
CA LEU A 38 -21.76 3.84 22.21
C LEU A 38 -21.95 4.87 23.32
N LYS A 39 -22.84 4.57 24.27
CA LYS A 39 -23.29 5.46 25.35
C LYS A 39 -23.05 4.79 26.70
N SER A 40 -21.89 5.04 27.30
CA SER A 40 -21.52 4.51 28.63
C SER A 40 -21.75 3.00 28.77
N ILE A 41 -21.13 2.23 27.88
CA ILE A 41 -21.20 0.77 27.89
C ILE A 41 -20.39 0.23 29.07
N ASP A 42 -21.03 -0.60 29.88
CA ASP A 42 -20.38 -1.49 30.83
C ASP A 42 -20.57 -2.95 30.35
N LEU A 43 -19.48 -3.70 30.22
CA LEU A 43 -19.46 -5.09 29.71
C LEU A 43 -18.46 -5.91 30.53
N ASN A 44 -18.82 -7.14 30.92
CA ASN A 44 -17.96 -8.06 31.66
C ASN A 44 -18.07 -9.48 31.06
N VAL A 45 -17.06 -9.86 30.28
CA VAL A 45 -16.96 -11.18 29.67
C VAL A 45 -16.10 -12.08 30.55
N PRO A 46 -16.65 -13.15 31.16
CA PRO A 46 -15.88 -14.09 31.97
C PRO A 46 -14.88 -14.88 31.12
N THR A 47 -13.73 -15.23 31.71
CA THR A 47 -12.77 -16.14 31.07
C THR A 47 -13.36 -17.53 30.88
N GLY A 48 -13.15 -18.14 29.70
CA GLY A 48 -13.58 -19.50 29.41
C GLY A 48 -15.09 -19.66 29.20
N ALA A 49 -15.82 -18.57 28.99
CA ALA A 49 -17.26 -18.56 28.75
C ALA A 49 -17.60 -18.13 27.32
N ILE A 50 -18.77 -18.54 26.85
CA ILE A 50 -19.41 -18.04 25.64
C ILE A 50 -20.32 -16.87 26.00
N TYR A 51 -19.97 -15.69 25.51
CA TYR A 51 -20.74 -14.46 25.65
C TYR A 51 -21.51 -14.16 24.36
N GLY A 52 -22.84 -14.23 24.41
CA GLY A 52 -23.73 -13.89 23.31
C GLY A 52 -24.15 -12.42 23.36
N LEU A 53 -23.67 -11.61 22.41
CA LEU A 53 -24.07 -10.21 22.27
C LEU A 53 -25.25 -10.09 21.29
N LEU A 54 -26.48 -10.04 21.82
CA LEU A 54 -27.69 -9.84 21.02
C LEU A 54 -28.04 -8.36 20.90
N GLY A 55 -28.54 -7.94 19.73
CA GLY A 55 -29.06 -6.58 19.57
C GLY A 55 -29.52 -6.31 18.15
N ALA A 56 -30.35 -5.28 17.96
CA ALA A 56 -30.82 -4.88 16.63
C ALA A 56 -29.66 -4.49 15.70
N SER A 57 -29.91 -4.49 14.38
CA SER A 57 -28.94 -3.94 13.43
C SER A 57 -28.70 -2.45 13.73
N GLY A 58 -27.45 -2.00 13.61
CA GLY A 58 -27.07 -0.61 13.89
C GLY A 58 -27.00 -0.19 15.37
N CYS A 59 -27.21 -1.10 16.34
CA CYS A 59 -27.14 -0.72 17.76
C CYS A 59 -25.71 -0.50 18.30
N GLY A 60 -24.68 -0.79 17.51
CA GLY A 60 -23.27 -0.54 17.85
C GLY A 60 -22.41 -1.78 18.13
N LYS A 61 -22.94 -3.02 17.96
CA LYS A 61 -22.21 -4.29 18.23
C LYS A 61 -20.82 -4.34 17.57
N THR A 62 -20.77 -4.22 16.24
CA THR A 62 -19.51 -4.24 15.48
C THR A 62 -18.57 -3.09 15.88
N THR A 63 -19.11 -1.93 16.30
CA THR A 63 -18.29 -0.83 16.83
C THR A 63 -17.69 -1.17 18.19
N LEU A 64 -18.45 -1.81 19.08
CA LEU A 64 -17.97 -2.29 20.38
C LEU A 64 -16.88 -3.34 20.20
N LEU A 65 -17.10 -4.35 19.35
CA LEU A 65 -16.10 -5.37 19.01
C LEU A 65 -14.83 -4.75 18.43
N SER A 66 -14.96 -3.77 17.53
CA SER A 66 -13.82 -3.02 16.98
C SER A 66 -12.99 -2.30 18.06
N CYS A 67 -13.65 -1.81 19.12
CA CYS A 67 -12.96 -1.17 20.24
C CYS A 67 -12.27 -2.19 21.14
N ILE A 68 -12.90 -3.33 21.40
CA ILE A 68 -12.32 -4.44 22.16
C ILE A 68 -11.04 -4.94 21.49
N MET A 69 -11.03 -5.09 20.16
CA MET A 69 -9.82 -5.53 19.44
C MET A 69 -8.72 -4.47 19.34
N GLY A 70 -8.98 -3.22 19.74
CA GLY A 70 -8.04 -2.11 19.54
C GLY A 70 -7.94 -1.62 18.10
N LEU A 71 -8.85 -1.99 17.21
CA LEU A 71 -8.95 -1.42 15.85
C LEU A 71 -9.48 0.03 15.89
N LYS A 72 -10.25 0.37 16.92
CA LYS A 72 -10.77 1.71 17.17
C LYS A 72 -10.60 2.08 18.64
N ASN A 73 -10.25 3.32 18.92
CA ASN A 73 -10.20 3.82 20.29
C ASN A 73 -11.59 4.32 20.74
N LEU A 74 -11.92 4.14 22.01
CA LEU A 74 -13.07 4.81 22.62
C LEU A 74 -12.86 6.34 22.65
N SER A 75 -13.96 7.09 22.70
CA SER A 75 -13.95 8.53 22.96
C SER A 75 -13.81 8.84 24.45
N SER A 76 -14.36 7.98 25.32
CA SER A 76 -14.17 8.00 26.77
C SER A 76 -14.44 6.62 27.37
N GLY A 77 -14.01 6.41 28.61
CA GLY A 77 -14.10 5.12 29.30
C GLY A 77 -12.91 4.22 29.01
N ASP A 78 -12.90 3.06 29.67
CA ASP A 78 -11.76 2.15 29.69
C ASP A 78 -12.13 0.76 29.16
N ILE A 79 -11.20 0.12 28.45
CA ILE A 79 -11.31 -1.27 27.97
C ILE A 79 -10.09 -2.04 28.47
N TRP A 80 -10.34 -3.22 29.01
CA TRP A 80 -9.34 -4.22 29.35
C TRP A 80 -9.65 -5.53 28.63
N VAL A 81 -8.64 -6.11 27.99
CA VAL A 81 -8.69 -7.36 27.22
C VAL A 81 -7.51 -8.22 27.63
N LEU A 82 -7.79 -9.45 28.08
CA LEU A 82 -6.80 -10.43 28.52
C LEU A 82 -5.79 -9.84 29.53
N GLY A 83 -6.29 -9.07 30.51
CA GLY A 83 -5.48 -8.49 31.58
C GLY A 83 -4.69 -7.22 31.21
N GLY A 84 -4.95 -6.57 30.07
CA GLY A 84 -4.32 -5.30 29.72
C GLY A 84 -5.15 -4.44 28.76
N PRO A 85 -4.69 -3.23 28.38
CA PRO A 85 -5.40 -2.39 27.42
C PRO A 85 -5.44 -3.03 26.03
N PRO A 86 -6.46 -2.73 25.20
CA PRO A 86 -6.57 -3.26 23.86
C PRO A 86 -5.35 -2.84 23.03
N SER A 87 -4.66 -3.81 22.44
CA SER A 87 -3.44 -3.58 21.67
C SER A 87 -3.37 -4.50 20.47
N LEU A 88 -2.99 -3.93 19.32
CA LEU A 88 -2.69 -4.71 18.11
C LEU A 88 -1.54 -5.70 18.33
N LYS A 89 -0.67 -5.46 19.32
CA LYS A 89 0.40 -6.41 19.70
C LYS A 89 -0.14 -7.73 20.24
N ASN A 90 -1.36 -7.73 20.79
CA ASN A 90 -2.03 -8.94 21.27
C ASN A 90 -2.78 -9.67 20.15
N GLY A 91 -2.59 -9.29 18.87
CA GLY A 91 -3.29 -9.88 17.74
C GLY A 91 -3.15 -11.41 17.64
N ASN A 92 -2.03 -11.99 18.08
CA ASN A 92 -1.84 -13.44 18.07
C ASN A 92 -2.64 -14.17 19.16
N LYS A 93 -3.16 -13.47 20.17
CA LYS A 93 -4.01 -14.06 21.22
C LYS A 93 -5.50 -13.97 20.92
N ILE A 94 -5.88 -13.12 19.96
CA ILE A 94 -7.27 -12.82 19.64
C ILE A 94 -7.57 -13.36 18.24
N GLY A 95 -8.53 -14.27 18.12
CA GLY A 95 -9.11 -14.65 16.84
C GLY A 95 -10.29 -13.75 16.52
N TYR A 96 -10.35 -13.20 15.32
CA TYR A 96 -11.46 -12.34 14.92
C TYR A 96 -12.03 -12.73 13.56
N MET A 97 -13.34 -12.94 13.53
CA MET A 97 -14.12 -13.11 12.32
C MET A 97 -15.04 -11.89 12.13
N PRO A 98 -14.76 -11.01 11.15
CA PRO A 98 -15.62 -9.87 10.86
C PRO A 98 -16.92 -10.27 10.15
N GLN A 99 -17.95 -9.42 10.28
CA GLN A 99 -19.23 -9.60 9.58
C GLN A 99 -19.08 -9.54 8.05
N GLN A 100 -18.25 -8.62 7.57
CA GLN A 100 -17.85 -8.51 6.16
C GLN A 100 -16.61 -9.36 5.91
N ILE A 101 -16.71 -10.25 4.91
CA ILE A 101 -15.64 -11.17 4.53
C ILE A 101 -14.39 -10.36 4.17
N SER A 102 -13.31 -10.57 4.92
CA SER A 102 -12.04 -9.83 4.79
C SER A 102 -10.93 -10.74 4.27
N LEU A 103 -11.21 -11.47 3.20
CA LEU A 103 -10.29 -12.43 2.57
C LEU A 103 -9.72 -11.88 1.26
N CYS A 104 -8.53 -12.33 0.87
CA CYS A 104 -7.95 -12.00 -0.43
C CYS A 104 -8.61 -12.87 -1.52
N GLU A 105 -9.46 -12.28 -2.36
CA GLU A 105 -10.22 -13.01 -3.39
C GLU A 105 -9.34 -13.77 -4.38
N GLY A 106 -8.18 -13.21 -4.74
CA GLY A 106 -7.23 -13.87 -5.65
C GLY A 106 -6.50 -15.07 -5.05
N PHE A 107 -6.64 -15.34 -3.75
CA PHE A 107 -5.93 -16.43 -3.07
C PHE A 107 -6.73 -17.73 -3.10
N THR A 108 -6.04 -18.87 -3.05
CA THR A 108 -6.68 -20.14 -2.70
C THR A 108 -6.93 -20.24 -1.20
N ILE A 109 -7.79 -21.17 -0.77
CA ILE A 109 -8.02 -21.42 0.66
C ILE A 109 -6.69 -21.79 1.34
N ARG A 110 -5.89 -22.66 0.71
CA ARG A 110 -4.54 -23.04 1.16
C ARG A 110 -3.65 -21.81 1.36
N GLU A 111 -3.61 -20.92 0.38
CA GLU A 111 -2.78 -19.72 0.43
C GLU A 111 -3.25 -18.78 1.54
N SER A 112 -4.55 -18.64 1.74
CA SER A 112 -5.12 -17.82 2.80
C SER A 112 -4.81 -18.37 4.19
N MET A 113 -4.97 -19.68 4.41
CA MET A 113 -4.58 -20.33 5.67
C MET A 113 -3.08 -20.17 5.93
N THR A 114 -2.25 -20.32 4.90
CA THR A 114 -0.80 -20.13 5.02
C THR A 114 -0.46 -18.70 5.42
N TYR A 115 -1.10 -17.71 4.79
CA TYR A 115 -0.91 -16.30 5.09
C TYR A 115 -1.26 -15.97 6.55
N PHE A 116 -2.49 -16.28 6.97
CA PHE A 116 -2.95 -15.96 8.32
C PHE A 116 -2.22 -16.78 9.39
N GLY A 117 -1.87 -18.03 9.10
CA GLY A 117 -1.08 -18.86 9.99
C GLY A 117 0.32 -18.32 10.23
N TRP A 118 1.01 -17.85 9.17
CA TRP A 118 2.32 -17.20 9.32
C TRP A 118 2.23 -15.85 10.02
N LEU A 119 1.15 -15.08 9.81
CA LEU A 119 0.90 -13.85 10.58
C LEU A 119 0.78 -14.14 12.08
N ALA A 120 0.11 -15.24 12.45
CA ALA A 120 -0.01 -15.68 13.84
C ALA A 120 1.26 -16.38 14.38
N GLY A 121 2.26 -16.63 13.54
CA GLY A 121 3.53 -17.25 13.93
C GLY A 121 3.53 -18.79 13.95
N LEU A 122 2.57 -19.44 13.30
CA LEU A 122 2.51 -20.90 13.19
C LEU A 122 3.54 -21.45 12.18
N SER A 123 4.03 -22.67 12.45
CA SER A 123 4.79 -23.46 11.48
C SER A 123 3.90 -23.96 10.34
N SER A 124 4.45 -24.15 9.13
CA SER A 124 3.68 -24.65 7.98
C SER A 124 3.03 -26.03 8.22
N GLU A 125 3.68 -26.92 8.98
CA GLU A 125 3.11 -28.22 9.36
C GLU A 125 1.84 -28.06 10.20
N LYS A 126 1.91 -27.22 11.25
CA LYS A 126 0.75 -26.91 12.08
C LYS A 126 -0.37 -26.24 11.29
N ILE A 127 -0.04 -25.36 10.34
CA ILE A 127 -1.03 -24.73 9.47
C ILE A 127 -1.77 -25.79 8.65
N GLU A 128 -1.05 -26.73 8.04
CA GLU A 128 -1.66 -27.79 7.22
C GLU A 128 -2.54 -28.72 8.06
N GLU A 129 -2.06 -29.15 9.23
CA GLU A 129 -2.81 -29.96 10.20
C GLU A 129 -4.12 -29.26 10.59
N ARG A 130 -4.02 -27.99 11.00
CA ARG A 130 -5.18 -27.18 11.41
C ARG A 130 -6.13 -26.92 10.25
N ALA A 131 -5.62 -26.63 9.05
CA ALA A 131 -6.43 -26.41 7.87
C ALA A 131 -7.25 -27.66 7.53
N HIS A 132 -6.64 -28.86 7.55
CA HIS A 132 -7.34 -30.12 7.29
C HIS A 132 -8.40 -30.45 8.34
N PHE A 133 -8.16 -30.11 9.61
CA PHE A 133 -9.16 -30.23 10.66
C PHE A 133 -10.34 -29.28 10.41
N LEU A 134 -10.06 -27.98 10.22
CA LEU A 134 -11.07 -26.95 10.02
C LEU A 134 -11.88 -27.15 8.74
N MET A 135 -11.26 -27.69 7.68
CA MET A 135 -11.95 -28.04 6.45
C MET A 135 -13.06 -29.05 6.66
N ARG A 136 -12.80 -30.08 7.48
CA ARG A 136 -13.80 -31.10 7.82
C ARG A 136 -14.87 -30.57 8.75
N LEU A 137 -14.46 -29.80 9.77
CA LEU A 137 -15.39 -29.21 10.74
C LEU A 137 -16.40 -28.26 10.09
N LEU A 138 -15.93 -27.41 9.17
CA LEU A 138 -16.69 -26.34 8.57
C LEU A 138 -17.22 -26.67 7.16
N ASP A 139 -17.15 -27.94 6.74
CA ASP A 139 -17.56 -28.36 5.38
C ASP A 139 -17.06 -27.40 4.29
N MET A 140 -15.75 -27.14 4.30
CA MET A 140 -15.14 -26.20 3.36
C MET A 140 -14.91 -26.83 1.99
N PRO A 141 -14.98 -26.04 0.90
CA PRO A 141 -14.62 -26.52 -0.43
C PRO A 141 -13.14 -26.97 -0.49
N PRO A 142 -12.74 -27.68 -1.57
CA PRO A 142 -11.37 -28.15 -1.73
C PRO A 142 -10.34 -27.04 -1.50
N ILE A 143 -9.25 -27.35 -0.79
CA ILE A 143 -8.30 -26.36 -0.28
C ILE A 143 -7.61 -25.54 -1.38
N ASP A 144 -7.53 -26.07 -2.59
CA ASP A 144 -6.92 -25.40 -3.75
C ASP A 144 -7.92 -24.51 -4.51
N SER A 145 -9.18 -24.43 -4.03
CA SER A 145 -10.21 -23.56 -4.60
C SER A 145 -9.86 -22.09 -4.37
N THR A 146 -10.08 -21.25 -5.38
CA THR A 146 -9.86 -19.79 -5.30
C THR A 146 -11.00 -19.10 -4.57
N ILE A 147 -10.69 -18.24 -3.61
CA ILE A 147 -11.66 -17.57 -2.72
C ILE A 147 -12.68 -16.74 -3.51
N GLY A 148 -12.26 -16.04 -4.56
CA GLY A 148 -13.14 -15.24 -5.41
C GLY A 148 -14.20 -16.05 -6.16
N ASN A 149 -14.02 -17.36 -6.33
CA ASN A 149 -14.98 -18.24 -7.01
C ASN A 149 -15.95 -18.93 -6.02
N LEU A 150 -15.77 -18.74 -4.72
CA LEU A 150 -16.60 -19.36 -3.69
C LEU A 150 -17.91 -18.59 -3.50
N SER A 151 -18.97 -19.28 -3.08
CA SER A 151 -20.20 -18.60 -2.64
C SER A 151 -19.95 -17.79 -1.37
N GLY A 152 -20.75 -16.76 -1.11
CA GLY A 152 -20.60 -15.93 0.10
C GLY A 152 -20.66 -16.75 1.40
N GLY A 153 -21.47 -17.83 1.43
CA GLY A 153 -21.49 -18.79 2.53
C GLY A 153 -20.17 -19.54 2.69
N GLN A 154 -19.61 -20.06 1.60
CA GLN A 154 -18.31 -20.74 1.62
C GLN A 154 -17.18 -19.79 2.04
N GLN A 155 -17.16 -18.55 1.54
CA GLN A 155 -16.19 -17.53 1.96
C GLN A 155 -16.32 -17.20 3.46
N ARG A 156 -17.53 -17.14 3.99
CA ARG A 156 -17.77 -16.96 5.44
C ARG A 156 -17.17 -18.11 6.25
N ARG A 157 -17.30 -19.36 5.80
CA ARG A 157 -16.69 -20.52 6.46
C ARG A 157 -15.16 -20.47 6.43
N VAL A 158 -14.57 -20.03 5.31
CA VAL A 158 -13.12 -19.79 5.24
C VAL A 158 -12.70 -18.68 6.21
N SER A 159 -13.45 -17.57 6.29
CA SER A 159 -13.17 -16.48 7.24
C SER A 159 -13.30 -16.90 8.70
N PHE A 160 -14.19 -17.85 8.99
CA PHE A 160 -14.29 -18.42 10.33
C PHE A 160 -13.09 -19.33 10.63
N ALA A 161 -12.71 -20.18 9.68
CA ALA A 161 -11.56 -21.04 9.81
C ALA A 161 -10.26 -20.25 10.06
N THR A 162 -10.05 -19.12 9.39
CA THR A 162 -8.86 -18.28 9.64
C THR A 162 -8.81 -17.71 11.05
N ALA A 163 -9.96 -17.37 11.65
CA ALA A 163 -10.03 -16.91 13.05
C ALA A 163 -9.73 -18.01 14.07
N LEU A 164 -10.00 -19.27 13.73
CA LEU A 164 -9.76 -20.45 14.56
C LEU A 164 -8.36 -21.06 14.36
N LEU A 165 -7.65 -20.66 13.32
CA LEU A 165 -6.44 -21.33 12.84
C LEU A 165 -5.34 -21.41 13.91
N HIS A 166 -5.11 -20.32 14.62
CA HIS A 166 -4.02 -20.13 15.58
C HIS A 166 -4.36 -20.40 17.04
N GLU A 167 -5.53 -21.00 17.31
CA GLU A 167 -5.95 -21.40 18.66
C GLU A 167 -5.88 -20.25 19.69
N PRO A 168 -6.66 -19.17 19.46
CA PRO A 168 -6.60 -17.98 20.31
C PRO A 168 -7.12 -18.22 21.73
N GLU A 169 -6.68 -17.37 22.68
CA GLU A 169 -7.22 -17.30 24.05
C GLU A 169 -8.61 -16.63 24.07
N LEU A 170 -8.84 -15.67 23.17
CA LEU A 170 -10.10 -14.95 22.99
C LEU A 170 -10.54 -15.01 21.52
N LEU A 171 -11.73 -15.54 21.27
CA LEU A 171 -12.35 -15.61 19.95
C LEU A 171 -13.51 -14.63 19.86
N ILE A 172 -13.49 -13.74 18.87
CA ILE A 172 -14.54 -12.76 18.61
C ILE A 172 -15.16 -13.07 17.24
N LEU A 173 -16.45 -13.39 17.22
CA LEU A 173 -17.17 -13.82 16.03
C LEU A 173 -18.34 -12.88 15.75
N ASP A 174 -18.29 -12.16 14.64
CA ASP A 174 -19.39 -11.28 14.23
C ASP A 174 -20.33 -12.02 13.27
N GLU A 175 -21.46 -12.53 13.80
CA GLU A 175 -22.48 -13.30 13.06
C GLU A 175 -21.94 -14.56 12.33
N PRO A 176 -21.26 -15.50 13.03
CA PRO A 176 -20.52 -16.59 12.38
C PRO A 176 -21.41 -17.59 11.62
N THR A 177 -22.66 -17.77 12.05
CA THR A 177 -23.56 -18.85 11.61
C THR A 177 -24.68 -18.39 10.68
N VAL A 178 -24.76 -17.10 10.36
CA VAL A 178 -25.81 -16.55 9.49
C VAL A 178 -25.72 -17.15 8.09
N GLY A 179 -26.84 -17.72 7.64
CA GLY A 179 -26.95 -18.35 6.32
C GLY A 179 -26.37 -19.76 6.23
N LEU A 180 -26.00 -20.39 7.35
CA LEU A 180 -25.58 -21.79 7.39
C LEU A 180 -26.75 -22.74 7.63
N ASP A 181 -26.64 -23.96 7.12
CA ASP A 181 -27.61 -25.02 7.36
C ASP A 181 -27.65 -25.43 8.85
N PRO A 182 -28.78 -25.96 9.34
CA PRO A 182 -28.92 -26.32 10.77
C PRO A 182 -27.90 -27.35 11.26
N ILE A 183 -27.51 -28.31 10.42
CA ILE A 183 -26.61 -29.40 10.81
C ILE A 183 -25.19 -28.85 11.04
N LEU A 184 -24.71 -28.01 10.12
CA LEU A 184 -23.42 -27.37 10.25
C LEU A 184 -23.37 -26.39 11.41
N ARG A 185 -24.47 -25.66 11.68
CA ARG A 185 -24.57 -24.81 12.87
C ARG A 185 -24.41 -25.63 14.16
N GLU A 186 -25.02 -26.81 14.24
CA GLU A 186 -24.88 -27.70 15.40
C GLU A 186 -23.44 -28.19 15.58
N SER A 187 -22.79 -28.61 14.47
CA SER A 187 -21.37 -29.01 14.45
C SER A 187 -20.46 -27.89 14.97
N ILE A 188 -20.67 -26.67 14.49
CA ILE A 188 -19.95 -25.47 14.94
C ILE A 188 -20.15 -25.25 16.44
N TRP A 189 -21.40 -25.25 16.91
CA TRP A 189 -21.72 -25.01 18.31
C TRP A 189 -21.10 -26.05 19.24
N THR A 190 -21.14 -27.32 18.84
CA THR A 190 -20.49 -28.40 19.58
C THR A 190 -19.01 -28.13 19.75
N TYR A 191 -18.33 -27.68 18.69
CA TYR A 191 -16.92 -27.34 18.76
C TYR A 191 -16.64 -26.07 19.59
N LEU A 192 -17.49 -25.04 19.52
CA LEU A 192 -17.32 -23.84 20.37
C LEU A 192 -17.43 -24.18 21.86
N LEU A 193 -18.37 -25.06 22.22
CA LEU A 193 -18.52 -25.58 23.59
C LEU A 193 -17.30 -26.42 24.02
N GLU A 194 -16.73 -27.20 23.10
CA GLU A 194 -15.50 -27.94 23.35
C GLU A 194 -14.32 -27.00 23.64
N LEU A 195 -14.19 -25.91 22.87
CA LEU A 195 -13.14 -24.91 23.06
C LEU A 195 -13.22 -24.22 24.43
N THR A 196 -14.42 -23.87 24.88
CA THR A 196 -14.60 -23.24 26.20
C THR A 196 -14.35 -24.24 27.32
N THR A 197 -14.93 -25.44 27.22
CA THR A 197 -14.87 -26.46 28.27
C THR A 197 -13.48 -27.07 28.43
N ASN A 198 -12.82 -27.46 27.33
CA ASN A 198 -11.57 -28.21 27.37
C ASN A 198 -10.33 -27.32 27.27
N LYS A 199 -10.44 -26.18 26.56
CA LYS A 199 -9.29 -25.29 26.29
C LYS A 199 -9.39 -23.94 26.99
N SER A 200 -10.45 -23.70 27.76
CA SER A 200 -10.68 -22.42 28.47
C SER A 200 -10.64 -21.19 27.56
N VAL A 201 -10.97 -21.37 26.28
CA VAL A 201 -11.05 -20.27 25.31
C VAL A 201 -12.25 -19.41 25.67
N THR A 202 -12.08 -18.09 25.67
CA THR A 202 -13.20 -17.17 25.82
C THR A 202 -13.79 -16.84 24.46
N ILE A 203 -15.11 -16.85 24.32
CA ILE A 203 -15.78 -16.58 23.04
C ILE A 203 -16.76 -15.42 23.21
N ILE A 204 -16.65 -14.41 22.35
CA ILE A 204 -17.66 -13.37 22.18
C ILE A 204 -18.27 -13.56 20.80
N LEU A 205 -19.56 -13.84 20.74
CA LEU A 205 -20.29 -13.96 19.47
C LEU A 205 -21.42 -12.95 19.40
N THR A 206 -21.57 -12.29 18.26
CA THR A 206 -22.82 -11.60 17.93
C THR A 206 -23.70 -12.54 17.15
N THR A 207 -24.99 -12.51 17.45
CA THR A 207 -25.97 -13.29 16.71
C THR A 207 -27.29 -12.53 16.65
N HIS A 208 -28.10 -12.91 15.66
CA HIS A 208 -29.50 -12.53 15.56
C HIS A 208 -30.43 -13.72 15.85
N TYR A 209 -29.88 -14.92 16.03
CA TYR A 209 -30.63 -16.13 16.37
C TYR A 209 -30.74 -16.26 17.89
N ILE A 210 -31.96 -16.30 18.40
CA ILE A 210 -32.21 -16.39 19.84
C ILE A 210 -31.85 -17.78 20.38
N ASP A 211 -32.02 -18.83 19.57
CA ASP A 211 -31.58 -20.20 19.90
C ASP A 211 -30.08 -20.28 20.21
N GLU A 212 -29.27 -19.48 19.51
CA GLU A 212 -27.83 -19.40 19.73
C GLU A 212 -27.50 -18.67 21.03
N ALA A 213 -28.22 -17.58 21.30
CA ALA A 213 -28.09 -16.87 22.56
C ALA A 213 -28.51 -17.75 23.76
N HIS A 214 -29.49 -18.64 23.59
CA HIS A 214 -29.91 -19.57 24.64
C HIS A 214 -28.82 -20.55 25.07
N ARG A 215 -27.89 -20.88 24.17
CA ARG A 215 -26.75 -21.78 24.45
C ARG A 215 -25.52 -21.07 25.02
N ALA A 216 -25.52 -19.74 25.05
CA ALA A 216 -24.42 -18.96 25.62
C ALA A 216 -24.47 -19.00 27.16
N ASP A 217 -23.31 -18.89 27.79
CA ASP A 217 -23.22 -18.82 29.26
C ASP A 217 -23.75 -17.48 29.78
N VAL A 218 -23.50 -16.40 29.04
CA VAL A 218 -23.94 -15.03 29.37
C VAL A 218 -24.48 -14.36 28.11
N ILE A 219 -25.62 -13.67 28.24
CA ILE A 219 -26.20 -12.88 27.15
C ILE A 219 -26.15 -11.39 27.50
N GLY A 220 -25.53 -10.60 26.62
CA GLY A 220 -25.61 -9.15 26.61
C GLY A 220 -26.64 -8.65 25.62
N LEU A 221 -27.64 -7.90 26.08
CA LEU A 221 -28.67 -7.32 25.21
C LEU A 221 -28.35 -5.86 24.93
N MET A 222 -28.07 -5.52 23.68
CA MET A 222 -27.65 -4.19 23.27
C MET A 222 -28.71 -3.48 22.40
N ARG A 223 -29.01 -2.22 22.74
CA ARG A 223 -29.91 -1.37 21.96
C ARG A 223 -29.44 0.08 22.02
N ASN A 224 -29.51 0.81 20.91
CA ASN A 224 -29.23 2.26 20.84
C ASN A 224 -27.92 2.69 21.52
N GLY A 225 -26.87 1.85 21.43
CA GLY A 225 -25.57 2.15 22.03
C GLY A 225 -25.45 1.88 23.53
N VAL A 226 -26.40 1.18 24.17
CA VAL A 226 -26.35 0.76 25.58
C VAL A 226 -26.54 -0.75 25.74
N ILE A 227 -25.94 -1.34 26.77
CA ILE A 227 -26.26 -2.70 27.24
C ILE A 227 -27.41 -2.58 28.24
N ILE A 228 -28.52 -3.24 27.93
CA ILE A 228 -29.77 -3.15 28.70
C ILE A 228 -29.84 -4.21 29.80
N SER A 229 -29.23 -5.38 29.53
CA SER A 229 -29.16 -6.51 30.43
C SER A 229 -27.94 -7.35 30.07
N GLU A 230 -27.32 -7.95 31.08
CA GLU A 230 -26.14 -8.80 30.97
C GLU A 230 -26.25 -9.88 32.04
N GLU A 231 -26.85 -11.02 31.69
CA GLU A 231 -27.17 -12.11 32.62
C GLU A 231 -27.17 -13.45 31.87
N ALA A 232 -27.13 -14.56 32.62
CA ALA A 232 -27.27 -15.90 32.03
C ALA A 232 -28.70 -16.11 31.47
N PRO A 233 -28.87 -16.92 30.41
CA PRO A 233 -30.18 -17.16 29.79
C PRO A 233 -31.26 -17.60 30.79
N GLN A 234 -30.96 -18.56 31.67
CA GLN A 234 -31.93 -19.07 32.66
C GLN A 234 -32.31 -18.02 33.71
N GLN A 235 -31.36 -17.14 34.08
CA GLN A 235 -31.62 -16.04 35.02
C GLN A 235 -32.59 -15.03 34.41
N LEU A 236 -32.42 -14.70 33.13
CA LEU A 236 -33.33 -13.82 32.40
C LEU A 236 -34.75 -14.39 32.34
N LEU A 237 -34.91 -15.67 31.98
CA LEU A 237 -36.21 -16.34 31.94
C LEU A 237 -36.92 -16.27 33.31
N THR A 238 -36.18 -16.57 34.38
CA THR A 238 -36.70 -16.54 35.76
C THR A 238 -37.08 -15.13 36.20
N LYS A 239 -36.25 -14.14 35.88
CA LYS A 239 -36.44 -12.73 36.24
C LYS A 239 -37.69 -12.12 35.60
N PHE A 240 -37.93 -12.43 34.33
CA PHE A 240 -39.09 -11.93 33.60
C PHE A 240 -40.31 -12.84 33.70
N ARG A 241 -40.19 -14.02 34.34
CA ARG A 241 -41.25 -15.02 34.51
C ARG A 241 -41.87 -15.46 33.18
N VAL A 242 -41.01 -15.76 32.21
CA VAL A 242 -41.40 -16.20 30.86
C VAL A 242 -40.63 -17.46 30.48
N ASN A 243 -41.15 -18.20 29.51
CA ASN A 243 -40.59 -19.49 29.09
C ASN A 243 -39.65 -19.37 27.89
N THR A 244 -39.65 -18.23 27.19
CA THR A 244 -38.87 -18.02 25.96
C THR A 244 -38.06 -16.73 26.05
N LEU A 245 -36.87 -16.74 25.44
CA LEU A 245 -36.00 -15.56 25.42
C LEU A 245 -36.57 -14.46 24.55
N GLU A 246 -37.29 -14.81 23.48
CA GLU A 246 -38.07 -13.91 22.62
C GLU A 246 -38.96 -12.98 23.46
N GLU A 247 -39.68 -13.56 24.42
CA GLU A 247 -40.57 -12.79 25.28
C GLU A 247 -39.79 -11.92 26.26
N VAL A 248 -38.65 -12.40 26.78
CA VAL A 248 -37.72 -11.56 27.57
C VAL A 248 -37.30 -10.34 26.75
N PHE A 249 -36.83 -10.54 25.52
CA PHE A 249 -36.41 -9.45 24.64
C PHE A 249 -37.53 -8.46 24.39
N TYR A 250 -38.72 -8.95 24.07
CA TYR A 250 -39.90 -8.13 23.85
C TYR A 250 -40.26 -7.30 25.10
N ARG A 251 -40.30 -7.93 26.29
CA ARG A 251 -40.56 -7.24 27.56
C ARG A 251 -39.51 -6.17 27.83
N ILE A 252 -38.23 -6.49 27.69
CA ILE A 252 -37.14 -5.53 27.90
C ILE A 252 -37.28 -4.32 26.96
N ILE A 253 -37.62 -4.56 25.70
CA ILE A 253 -37.79 -3.52 24.68
C ILE A 253 -38.93 -2.56 25.02
N ILE A 254 -40.01 -3.07 25.64
CA ILE A 254 -41.19 -2.28 26.02
C ILE A 254 -41.00 -1.60 27.37
N THR A 255 -40.41 -2.28 28.34
CA THR A 255 -40.34 -1.81 29.74
C THR A 255 -39.16 -0.88 29.98
N LYS A 256 -38.03 -1.06 29.30
CA LYS A 256 -36.83 -0.23 29.51
C LYS A 256 -36.67 0.79 28.39
N THR A 257 -37.24 1.97 28.61
CA THR A 257 -36.86 3.21 27.92
C THR A 257 -35.66 3.90 28.60
N GLU A 258 -35.20 3.43 29.78
CA GLU A 258 -34.02 3.97 30.45
C GLU A 258 -33.03 2.88 30.91
N PRO A 259 -31.71 3.14 30.81
CA PRO A 259 -30.65 2.17 31.11
C PRO A 259 -30.48 1.96 32.61
N SER A 260 -30.36 0.69 33.03
CA SER A 260 -30.04 0.31 34.41
C SER A 260 -28.51 0.26 34.56
N VAL A 261 -27.96 1.09 35.44
CA VAL A 261 -26.52 1.17 35.73
C VAL A 261 -26.07 -0.06 36.52
N THR A 262 -25.19 -0.86 35.95
CA THR A 262 -24.56 -2.00 36.63
C THR A 262 -23.51 -1.49 37.64
N LYS A 263 -23.35 -2.18 38.77
CA LYS A 263 -22.43 -1.80 39.88
C LYS A 263 -21.01 -1.50 39.35
N ARG A 264 -20.48 -0.31 39.71
CA ARG A 264 -19.10 0.11 39.41
C ARG A 264 -18.10 -0.67 40.28
N LEU A 265 -17.33 -1.57 39.67
CA LEU A 265 -16.07 -2.06 40.24
C LEU A 265 -14.99 -0.98 40.05
N ARG A 266 -14.23 -0.66 41.10
CA ARG A 266 -13.17 0.37 41.07
C ARG A 266 -11.84 -0.29 40.73
N PHE A 267 -11.32 0.00 39.55
CA PHE A 267 -9.99 -0.43 39.13
C PHE A 267 -8.94 0.59 39.57
N PRO A 268 -7.66 0.17 39.74
CA PRO A 268 -6.56 1.11 39.87
C PRO A 268 -6.53 2.03 38.64
N GLN A 269 -6.54 3.34 38.86
CA GLN A 269 -6.30 4.30 37.79
C GLN A 269 -4.86 4.12 37.33
N THR A 270 -4.64 3.53 36.16
CA THR A 270 -3.33 3.55 35.54
C THR A 270 -3.04 4.99 35.12
N ALA A 271 -1.99 5.56 35.71
CA ALA A 271 -1.29 6.68 35.13
C ALA A 271 -1.05 6.34 33.65
N ARG A 272 -1.32 7.29 32.74
CA ARG A 272 -0.88 7.18 31.35
C ARG A 272 0.63 6.96 31.37
N GLU A 273 1.07 5.71 31.30
CA GLU A 273 2.43 5.41 30.92
C GLU A 273 2.55 5.95 29.50
N THR A 274 3.23 7.08 29.39
CA THR A 274 3.97 7.46 28.19
C THR A 274 4.90 6.29 27.90
N THR A 275 4.38 5.30 27.20
CA THR A 275 5.20 4.28 26.57
C THR A 275 6.09 5.04 25.61
N THR A 276 7.34 5.25 26.04
CA THR A 276 8.46 5.45 25.13
C THR A 276 8.33 4.36 24.09
N SER A 277 7.88 4.76 22.89
CA SER A 277 7.69 3.85 21.78
C SER A 277 9.06 3.34 21.36
N ASN A 278 9.50 2.26 21.98
CA ASN A 278 10.42 1.35 21.32
C ASN A 278 9.70 0.97 20.02
N GLY A 279 10.27 1.42 18.90
CA GLY A 279 9.68 1.24 17.57
C GLY A 279 9.28 -0.22 17.35
N PRO A 280 8.32 -0.49 16.45
CA PRO A 280 7.82 -1.85 16.26
C PRO A 280 9.00 -2.78 15.98
N ALA A 281 9.27 -3.69 16.91
CA ALA A 281 10.20 -4.78 16.67
C ALA A 281 9.69 -5.50 15.41
N LEU A 282 10.50 -5.51 14.36
CA LEU A 282 10.14 -6.07 13.07
C LEU A 282 9.95 -7.58 13.23
N ASN A 283 8.71 -8.01 13.42
CA ASN A 283 8.38 -9.43 13.56
C ASN A 283 8.71 -10.14 12.24
N LYS A 284 9.77 -10.97 12.26
CA LYS A 284 10.27 -11.69 11.08
C LYS A 284 9.19 -12.52 10.38
N HIS A 285 8.31 -13.17 11.15
CA HIS A 285 7.20 -13.98 10.61
C HIS A 285 6.14 -13.11 9.93
N VAL A 286 5.78 -11.96 10.51
CA VAL A 286 4.86 -10.99 9.90
C VAL A 286 5.45 -10.44 8.60
N LEU A 287 6.74 -10.06 8.61
CA LEU A 287 7.41 -9.58 7.40
C LEU A 287 7.42 -10.66 6.31
N LYS A 288 7.77 -11.91 6.65
CA LYS A 288 7.74 -13.04 5.72
C LYS A 288 6.35 -13.22 5.12
N ALA A 289 5.29 -13.22 5.94
CA ALA A 289 3.91 -13.35 5.48
C ALA A 289 3.49 -12.22 4.53
N LEU A 290 3.85 -10.97 4.85
CA LEU A 290 3.53 -9.81 4.02
C LEU A 290 4.28 -9.80 2.68
N VAL A 291 5.58 -10.13 2.70
CA VAL A 291 6.39 -10.25 1.48
C VAL A 291 5.84 -11.36 0.59
N TRP A 292 5.53 -12.52 1.17
CA TRP A 292 4.95 -13.64 0.43
C TRP A 292 3.56 -13.31 -0.14
N LYS A 293 2.68 -12.63 0.63
CA LYS A 293 1.38 -12.16 0.15
C LYS A 293 1.55 -11.26 -1.07
N ASN A 294 2.43 -10.26 -0.97
CA ASN A 294 2.64 -9.31 -2.06
C ASN A 294 3.28 -9.97 -3.28
N PHE A 295 4.18 -10.95 -3.06
CA PHE A 295 4.75 -11.75 -4.13
C PHE A 295 3.71 -12.59 -4.87
N LEU A 296 2.83 -13.29 -4.15
CA LEU A 296 1.73 -14.06 -4.76
C LEU A 296 0.76 -13.16 -5.52
N TRP A 297 0.41 -12.01 -4.94
CA TRP A 297 -0.43 -11.03 -5.61
C TRP A 297 0.21 -10.55 -6.92
N MET A 298 1.51 -10.24 -6.90
CA MET A 298 2.26 -9.89 -8.10
C MET A 298 2.24 -11.02 -9.13
N TRP A 299 2.54 -12.25 -8.73
CA TRP A 299 2.59 -13.41 -9.63
C TRP A 299 1.26 -13.67 -10.33
N LYS A 300 0.15 -13.55 -9.60
CA LYS A 300 -1.21 -13.73 -10.14
C LYS A 300 -1.67 -12.56 -11.02
N ASN A 301 -1.09 -11.37 -10.86
CA ASN A 301 -1.40 -10.17 -11.66
C ASN A 301 -0.31 -9.87 -12.69
N ILE A 302 0.11 -10.88 -13.46
CA ILE A 302 1.19 -10.76 -14.44
C ILE A 302 0.93 -9.66 -15.49
N ILE A 303 -0.32 -9.47 -15.90
CA ILE A 303 -0.72 -8.43 -16.87
C ILE A 303 -0.37 -7.04 -16.34
N THR A 304 -0.65 -6.77 -15.07
CA THR A 304 -0.33 -5.49 -14.41
C THR A 304 1.17 -5.27 -14.33
N ILE A 305 1.95 -6.32 -14.04
CA ILE A 305 3.41 -6.21 -13.99
C ILE A 305 3.97 -5.93 -15.39
N VAL A 306 3.52 -6.69 -16.38
CA VAL A 306 3.93 -6.51 -17.78
C VAL A 306 3.60 -5.11 -18.24
N SER A 307 2.42 -4.56 -17.94
CA SER A 307 2.08 -3.19 -18.34
C SER A 307 2.95 -2.13 -17.66
N ILE A 308 3.29 -2.30 -16.37
CA ILE A 308 4.17 -1.39 -15.63
C ILE A 308 5.58 -1.33 -16.23
N PHE A 309 6.12 -2.46 -16.73
CA PHE A 309 7.47 -2.49 -17.29
C PHE A 309 7.51 -2.25 -18.80
N VAL A 310 6.60 -2.82 -19.58
CA VAL A 310 6.59 -2.71 -21.04
C VAL A 310 6.25 -1.30 -21.51
N LEU A 311 5.32 -0.61 -20.83
CA LEU A 311 4.86 0.70 -21.27
C LEU A 311 5.97 1.78 -21.20
N PRO A 312 6.77 1.89 -20.12
CA PRO A 312 7.93 2.79 -20.10
C PRO A 312 9.03 2.40 -21.10
N ILE A 313 9.27 1.10 -21.32
CA ILE A 313 10.26 0.66 -22.30
C ILE A 313 9.81 1.04 -23.71
N ALA A 314 8.54 0.81 -24.03
CA ALA A 314 7.95 1.19 -25.30
C ALA A 314 7.98 2.71 -25.50
N SER A 315 7.70 3.50 -24.45
CA SER A 315 7.75 4.97 -24.56
C SER A 315 9.16 5.49 -24.84
N VAL A 316 10.18 4.92 -24.18
CA VAL A 316 11.60 5.24 -24.45
C VAL A 316 11.99 4.84 -25.86
N PHE A 317 11.55 3.66 -26.32
CA PHE A 317 11.83 3.18 -27.68
C PHE A 317 11.19 4.08 -28.75
N VAL A 318 9.92 4.45 -28.57
CA VAL A 318 9.21 5.38 -29.47
C VAL A 318 9.89 6.74 -29.47
N PHE A 319 10.24 7.28 -28.30
CA PHE A 319 10.94 8.56 -28.19
C PHE A 319 12.30 8.55 -28.90
N GLY A 320 13.10 7.49 -28.69
CA GLY A 320 14.39 7.33 -29.35
C GLY A 320 14.27 7.16 -30.87
N SER A 321 13.22 6.49 -31.34
CA SER A 321 12.94 6.33 -32.78
C SER A 321 12.46 7.63 -33.42
N CYS A 322 11.64 8.42 -32.72
CA CYS A 322 11.11 9.69 -33.21
C CYS A 322 12.16 10.82 -33.27
N ILE A 323 13.11 10.88 -32.32
CA ILE A 323 14.15 11.92 -32.31
C ILE A 323 15.24 11.67 -33.34
N GLY A 324 15.41 10.42 -33.79
CA GLY A 324 16.41 10.05 -34.78
C GLY A 324 17.83 9.99 -34.21
N ARG A 325 18.74 9.39 -34.99
CA ARG A 325 20.18 9.33 -34.67
C ARG A 325 20.87 10.64 -35.02
N SER A 326 22.05 10.88 -34.43
CA SER A 326 22.88 12.02 -34.85
C SER A 326 23.20 11.90 -36.36
N PRO A 327 23.02 12.97 -37.16
CA PRO A 327 23.28 12.91 -38.60
C PRO A 327 24.78 12.71 -38.86
N THR A 328 25.12 11.71 -39.68
CA THR A 328 26.49 11.39 -40.12
C THR A 328 26.61 11.57 -41.63
N GLY A 329 27.74 12.05 -42.13
CA GLY A 329 27.97 12.22 -43.58
C GLY A 329 27.36 13.48 -44.18
N LEU A 330 27.23 14.55 -43.39
CA LEU A 330 26.81 15.85 -43.92
C LEU A 330 27.87 16.38 -44.88
N THR A 331 27.48 16.64 -46.13
CA THR A 331 28.35 17.23 -47.14
C THR A 331 28.35 18.75 -47.03
N VAL A 332 29.53 19.35 -46.89
CA VAL A 332 29.74 20.78 -46.64
C VAL A 332 30.69 21.35 -47.69
N ALA A 333 30.31 22.47 -48.32
CA ALA A 333 31.17 23.21 -49.22
C ALA A 333 32.24 23.98 -48.44
N ILE A 334 33.48 23.94 -48.90
CA ILE A 334 34.60 24.72 -48.37
C ILE A 334 35.14 25.64 -49.45
N VAL A 335 35.22 26.93 -49.15
CA VAL A 335 35.93 27.92 -49.97
C VAL A 335 37.05 28.48 -49.10
N ASN A 336 38.29 28.12 -49.42
CA ASN A 336 39.45 28.61 -48.70
C ASN A 336 40.20 29.64 -49.56
N ARG A 337 40.10 30.92 -49.21
CA ARG A 337 40.82 32.00 -49.90
C ARG A 337 42.17 32.32 -49.28
N GLU A 338 42.57 31.65 -48.21
CA GLU A 338 43.87 31.88 -47.58
C GLU A 338 45.01 31.14 -48.28
N THR A 339 44.74 29.97 -48.85
CA THR A 339 45.74 29.12 -49.50
C THR A 339 45.27 28.70 -50.88
N GLU A 340 46.14 28.79 -51.89
CA GLU A 340 45.83 28.35 -53.27
C GLU A 340 45.67 26.82 -53.42
N VAL A 341 46.09 26.05 -52.40
CA VAL A 341 46.03 24.59 -52.44
C VAL A 341 44.61 24.12 -52.11
N ARG A 342 43.94 23.50 -53.10
CA ARG A 342 42.60 22.89 -52.99
C ARG A 342 42.49 21.78 -51.93
N THR A 343 43.61 21.31 -51.41
CA THR A 343 43.69 20.33 -50.32
C THR A 343 44.80 20.75 -49.38
N CYS A 344 44.47 21.16 -48.16
CA CYS A 344 45.47 21.21 -47.09
C CYS A 344 46.12 19.82 -47.02
N ASP A 345 47.41 19.73 -47.36
CA ASP A 345 48.05 18.45 -47.62
C ASP A 345 48.12 17.66 -46.31
N LEU A 346 47.27 16.63 -46.17
CA LEU A 346 46.98 15.94 -44.91
C LEU A 346 48.20 15.22 -44.29
N LEU A 347 49.30 15.13 -45.03
CA LEU A 347 50.57 14.49 -44.65
C LEU A 347 51.69 15.50 -44.28
N ALA A 348 51.55 16.80 -44.58
CA ALA A 348 52.55 17.79 -44.25
C ALA A 348 52.31 18.37 -42.84
N CYS A 349 53.03 17.90 -41.82
CA CYS A 349 52.96 18.42 -40.45
C CYS A 349 53.58 19.83 -40.25
N HIS A 350 53.71 20.63 -41.31
CA HIS A 350 54.40 21.92 -41.28
C HIS A 350 53.60 23.12 -41.81
N ASP A 351 52.29 22.97 -42.06
CA ASP A 351 51.46 24.14 -42.38
C ASP A 351 51.21 25.00 -41.14
N LYS A 352 51.63 26.27 -41.22
CA LYS A 352 51.40 27.29 -40.18
C LYS A 352 50.01 27.92 -40.28
N SER A 353 49.20 27.57 -41.28
CA SER A 353 47.88 28.15 -41.51
C SER A 353 46.83 27.58 -40.54
N LEU A 354 46.16 28.48 -39.82
CA LEU A 354 45.07 28.13 -38.91
C LEU A 354 43.83 27.63 -39.67
N SER A 355 43.62 28.08 -40.91
CA SER A 355 42.57 27.57 -41.80
C SER A 355 42.68 26.07 -42.05
N CYS A 356 43.86 25.58 -42.39
CA CYS A 356 44.06 24.15 -42.62
C CYS A 356 43.91 23.31 -41.35
N HIS A 357 44.32 23.84 -40.19
CA HIS A 357 44.08 23.17 -38.92
C HIS A 357 42.58 23.07 -38.59
N PHE A 358 41.81 24.13 -38.85
CA PHE A 358 40.37 24.15 -38.70
C PHE A 358 39.66 23.14 -39.64
N LEU A 359 40.05 23.10 -40.92
CA LEU A 359 39.48 22.16 -41.88
C LEU A 359 39.79 20.70 -41.51
N ARG A 360 40.99 20.40 -40.99
CA ARG A 360 41.35 19.07 -40.48
C ARG A 360 40.50 18.66 -39.27
N TYR A 361 40.15 19.62 -38.41
CA TYR A 361 39.25 19.36 -37.29
C TYR A 361 37.84 19.00 -37.78
N LEU A 362 37.34 19.67 -38.82
CA LEU A 362 36.03 19.40 -39.41
C LEU A 362 35.97 18.04 -40.11
N ASP A 363 37.00 17.68 -40.87
CA ASP A 363 37.10 16.39 -41.56
C ASP A 363 37.03 15.21 -40.57
N ARG A 364 37.74 15.31 -39.43
CA ARG A 364 37.69 14.31 -38.34
C ARG A 364 36.32 14.14 -37.69
N LYS A 365 35.39 15.08 -37.86
CA LYS A 365 34.02 15.03 -37.29
C LYS A 365 33.02 14.32 -38.21
N ALA A 366 33.48 13.54 -39.19
CA ALA A 366 32.66 12.79 -40.13
C ALA A 366 31.77 13.70 -41.03
N LEU A 367 32.33 14.84 -41.42
CA LEU A 367 31.78 15.72 -42.46
C LEU A 367 32.47 15.41 -43.79
N ASN A 368 31.71 15.40 -44.88
CA ASN A 368 32.26 15.24 -46.21
C ASN A 368 32.55 16.63 -46.78
N LEU A 369 33.82 17.01 -46.86
CA LEU A 369 34.22 18.33 -47.33
C LEU A 369 34.37 18.37 -48.85
N VAL A 370 33.69 19.30 -49.53
CA VAL A 370 33.77 19.51 -50.99
C VAL A 370 34.31 20.92 -51.24
N TYR A 371 35.41 21.03 -51.97
CA TYR A 371 36.09 22.30 -52.17
C TYR A 371 35.58 23.04 -53.42
N TYR A 372 35.38 24.35 -53.32
CA TYR A 372 34.96 25.25 -54.38
C TYR A 372 35.91 26.44 -54.49
N ASP A 373 36.09 26.96 -55.72
CA ASP A 373 36.96 28.11 -55.96
C ASP A 373 36.23 29.45 -55.69
N SER A 374 34.92 29.49 -55.91
CA SER A 374 34.09 30.69 -55.71
C SER A 374 33.06 30.51 -54.58
N GLU A 375 32.87 31.58 -53.82
CA GLU A 375 31.83 31.67 -52.78
C GLU A 375 30.42 31.57 -53.38
N ASP A 376 30.20 32.17 -54.55
CA ASP A 376 28.90 32.16 -55.21
C ASP A 376 28.50 30.75 -55.65
N GLU A 377 29.46 29.96 -56.15
CA GLU A 377 29.23 28.55 -56.54
C GLU A 377 28.92 27.67 -55.33
N ALA A 378 29.67 27.87 -54.23
CA ALA A 378 29.44 27.16 -52.98
C ALA A 378 28.06 27.48 -52.38
N ILE A 379 27.67 28.76 -52.36
CA ILE A 379 26.35 29.19 -51.88
C ILE A 379 25.23 28.68 -52.81
N TRP A 380 25.45 28.68 -54.13
CA TRP A 380 24.49 28.13 -55.08
C TRP A 380 24.28 26.63 -54.89
N ALA A 381 25.34 25.86 -54.63
CA ALA A 381 25.25 24.44 -54.34
C ALA A 381 24.45 24.15 -53.05
N VAL A 382 24.53 25.02 -52.04
CA VAL A 382 23.70 24.95 -50.84
C VAL A 382 22.24 25.30 -51.14
N ARG A 383 21.99 26.37 -51.91
CA ARG A 383 20.62 26.80 -52.29
C ARG A 383 19.88 25.78 -53.14
N ASN A 384 20.59 25.05 -53.99
CA ASN A 384 20.02 23.98 -54.81
C ASN A 384 19.88 22.64 -54.06
N GLY A 385 20.19 22.61 -52.77
CA GLY A 385 20.04 21.41 -51.93
C GLY A 385 21.06 20.31 -52.22
N THR A 386 22.15 20.63 -52.94
CA THR A 386 23.24 19.67 -53.20
C THR A 386 24.14 19.51 -51.98
N LEU A 387 24.28 20.56 -51.17
CA LEU A 387 25.10 20.62 -49.96
C LEU A 387 24.32 21.22 -48.79
N TYR A 388 24.68 20.83 -47.55
CA TYR A 388 23.96 21.27 -46.35
C TYR A 388 24.39 22.65 -45.83
N ALA A 389 25.66 23.00 -46.07
CA ALA A 389 26.22 24.29 -45.69
C ALA A 389 27.45 24.60 -46.55
N SER A 390 27.81 25.88 -46.64
CA SER A 390 29.09 26.33 -47.13
C SER A 390 29.84 27.08 -46.03
N ILE A 391 31.15 26.90 -46.01
CA ILE A 391 32.09 27.55 -45.09
C ILE A 391 33.09 28.30 -45.96
N VAL A 392 33.19 29.60 -45.73
CA VAL A 392 34.07 30.50 -46.48
C VAL A 392 35.10 31.07 -45.53
N ILE A 393 36.36 30.79 -45.81
CA ILE A 393 37.52 31.34 -45.10
C ILE A 393 38.08 32.48 -45.96
N LYS A 394 38.18 33.67 -45.36
CA LYS A 394 38.66 34.88 -46.04
C LYS A 394 40.18 34.85 -46.25
N GLU A 395 40.66 35.77 -47.08
CA GLU A 395 42.09 35.99 -47.32
C GLU A 395 42.79 36.46 -46.03
N ASN A 396 44.06 36.08 -45.84
CA ASN A 396 44.87 36.44 -44.66
C ASN A 396 44.23 36.11 -43.30
N TYR A 397 43.43 35.04 -43.23
CA TYR A 397 42.69 34.63 -42.03
C TYR A 397 43.61 34.39 -40.81
N THR A 398 44.69 33.63 -40.97
CA THR A 398 45.64 33.26 -39.90
C THR A 398 46.31 34.49 -39.29
N GLU A 399 46.75 35.42 -40.12
CA GLU A 399 47.39 36.65 -39.63
C GLU A 399 46.36 37.57 -38.94
N SER A 400 45.17 37.71 -39.54
CA SER A 400 44.09 38.54 -39.01
C SER A 400 43.58 38.05 -37.65
N ILE A 401 43.44 36.73 -37.47
CA ILE A 401 43.01 36.16 -36.18
C ILE A 401 44.12 36.24 -35.12
N GLU A 402 45.38 36.04 -35.48
CA GLU A 402 46.51 36.22 -34.55
C GLU A 402 46.61 37.67 -34.07
N TYR A 403 46.42 38.63 -34.97
CA TYR A 403 46.41 40.06 -34.64
C TYR A 403 45.23 40.40 -33.72
N ARG A 404 44.04 39.86 -34.01
CA ARG A 404 42.84 40.04 -33.18
C ARG A 404 42.97 39.44 -31.79
N LEU A 405 43.73 38.35 -31.61
CA LEU A 405 43.95 37.74 -30.31
C LEU A 405 44.95 38.52 -29.43
N ARG A 406 45.89 39.26 -30.04
CA ARG A 406 46.92 40.02 -29.32
C ARG A 406 46.48 41.44 -28.95
N ASN A 407 45.57 42.03 -29.73
CA ASN A 407 45.15 43.42 -29.58
C ASN A 407 43.67 43.52 -29.17
N ARG A 408 43.34 44.45 -28.26
CA ARG A 408 41.94 44.67 -27.84
C ARG A 408 41.12 45.49 -28.83
N ASP A 409 41.75 46.47 -29.49
CA ASP A 409 41.09 47.35 -30.45
C ASP A 409 41.64 47.07 -31.86
N VAL A 410 40.76 46.67 -32.77
CA VAL A 410 41.12 46.21 -34.12
C VAL A 410 40.17 46.86 -35.13
N ALA A 411 40.68 47.26 -36.29
CA ALA A 411 39.87 47.87 -37.35
C ALA A 411 38.84 46.89 -37.93
N ASP A 412 37.68 47.39 -38.35
CA ASP A 412 36.56 46.57 -38.83
C ASP A 412 36.92 45.64 -40.00
N PHE A 413 37.86 46.03 -40.88
CA PHE A 413 38.29 45.19 -42.01
C PHE A 413 39.09 43.95 -41.56
N LEU A 414 39.90 44.08 -40.50
CA LEU A 414 40.62 42.94 -39.90
C LEU A 414 39.67 42.02 -39.15
N ILE A 415 38.59 42.57 -38.58
CA ILE A 415 37.52 41.78 -37.97
C ILE A 415 36.87 40.90 -39.04
N ASP A 416 36.52 41.46 -40.20
CA ASP A 416 35.92 40.73 -41.32
C ASP A 416 36.85 39.62 -41.85
N GLN A 417 38.13 39.93 -42.08
CA GLN A 417 39.13 38.93 -42.53
C GLN A 417 39.42 37.83 -41.50
N SER A 418 39.24 38.10 -40.21
CA SER A 418 39.38 37.12 -39.13
C SER A 418 38.13 36.26 -38.89
N THR A 419 37.06 36.45 -39.64
CA THR A 419 35.80 35.69 -39.49
C THR A 419 35.66 34.59 -40.53
N ILE A 420 35.03 33.49 -40.13
CA ILE A 420 34.65 32.39 -41.02
C ILE A 420 33.16 32.51 -41.28
N ASP A 421 32.80 32.75 -42.54
CA ASP A 421 31.40 32.84 -42.93
C ASP A 421 30.83 31.44 -43.14
N VAL A 422 29.67 31.19 -42.55
CA VAL A 422 28.96 29.93 -42.68
C VAL A 422 27.56 30.19 -43.21
N PHE A 423 27.28 29.69 -44.41
CA PHE A 423 25.96 29.76 -45.01
C PHE A 423 25.30 28.39 -44.97
N CYS A 424 24.26 28.24 -44.15
CA CYS A 424 23.54 26.99 -43.98
C CYS A 424 22.25 26.99 -44.80
N ASP A 425 21.87 25.84 -45.34
CA ASP A 425 20.52 25.68 -45.87
C ASP A 425 19.50 25.67 -44.73
N TYR A 426 18.68 26.73 -44.68
CA TYR A 426 17.61 26.89 -43.70
C TYR A 426 16.23 26.50 -44.25
N THR A 427 16.15 26.03 -45.51
CA THR A 427 14.88 25.76 -46.19
C THR A 427 14.22 24.47 -45.67
N GLY A 428 14.99 23.57 -45.03
CA GLY A 428 14.52 22.35 -44.33
C GLY A 428 14.09 22.54 -42.86
N LYS A 429 13.68 23.74 -42.45
CA LYS A 429 13.48 24.20 -41.05
C LYS A 429 12.35 23.55 -40.21
N LEU A 430 11.95 22.31 -40.49
CA LEU A 430 11.01 21.56 -39.63
C LEU A 430 11.65 20.36 -38.90
N LEU A 431 12.89 20.00 -39.22
CA LEU A 431 13.62 18.97 -38.49
C LEU A 431 14.68 19.62 -37.63
N GLY A 432 14.59 19.38 -36.32
CA GLY A 432 15.23 20.14 -35.25
C GLY A 432 16.72 20.43 -35.48
N ARG A 433 17.14 21.64 -35.06
CA ARG A 433 18.55 22.07 -35.07
C ARG A 433 19.45 20.94 -34.53
N PRO A 434 20.25 20.27 -35.37
CA PRO A 434 21.21 19.29 -34.87
C PRO A 434 22.18 20.00 -33.93
N LYS A 435 22.57 19.36 -32.82
CA LYS A 435 23.57 19.91 -31.88
C LYS A 435 24.89 20.29 -32.56
N SER A 436 25.20 19.69 -33.71
CA SER A 436 26.35 20.05 -34.56
C SER A 436 26.27 21.47 -35.14
N PHE A 437 25.07 22.01 -35.40
CA PHE A 437 24.92 23.39 -35.87
C PHE A 437 25.15 24.44 -34.78
N HIS A 438 25.09 24.04 -33.51
CA HIS A 438 25.44 24.93 -32.39
C HIS A 438 26.93 25.29 -32.39
N TYR A 439 27.80 24.41 -32.90
CA TYR A 439 29.23 24.70 -33.05
C TYR A 439 29.47 25.83 -34.05
N PHE A 440 28.71 25.89 -35.14
CA PHE A 440 28.85 26.94 -36.15
C PHE A 440 28.31 28.30 -35.68
N SER A 441 27.28 28.32 -34.83
CA SER A 441 26.78 29.58 -34.24
C SER A 441 27.78 30.30 -33.33
N VAL A 442 28.76 29.58 -32.78
CA VAL A 442 29.83 30.17 -31.94
C VAL A 442 30.84 30.95 -32.80
N PHE A 443 31.03 30.57 -34.05
CA PHE A 443 31.94 31.28 -34.98
C PHE A 443 31.26 32.44 -35.71
N GLN A 444 29.92 32.43 -35.79
CA GLN A 444 29.13 33.56 -36.32
C GLN A 444 28.93 34.71 -35.31
N SER A 445 29.13 34.48 -34.02
CA SER A 445 28.99 35.55 -33.04
C SER A 445 30.19 36.50 -33.12
N ARG A 446 29.94 37.74 -33.56
CA ARG A 446 30.82 38.88 -33.31
C ARG A 446 31.00 39.00 -31.79
N ILE A 447 32.11 38.49 -31.26
CA ILE A 447 32.61 38.85 -29.94
C ILE A 447 33.32 40.19 -30.07
#